data_AF-A0A8S8Y9B3-F1
#
_entry.id   AF-A0A8S8Y9B3-F1
#
_cell.length_a   1.000
_cell.length_b   1.000
_cell.length_c   1.000
_cell.angle_alpha   90.00
_cell.angle_beta   90.00
_cell.angle_gamma   90.00
#
_symmetry.space_group_name_H-M   'P 1'
#
loop_
_entity.id
_entity.type
_entity.pdbx_description
1 polymer ?
#
loop_
_entity_poly.entity_id
_entity_poly.type
_entity_poly.pdbx_seq_one_letter_code
_entity_poly.pdbx_strand_id
1 'polypeptide(L)'
;MGEGRWRAVLLALMMTVLLLPLGSVSAEETMEERLAAEGLTLLALRNDTIDTDQDGDIDAVRVVIVLNSTATSNELIVKLRGLHKEREVLETQEVAFVGQTNITVVYDAWSKGEHNLRLDFFDANGDFIASNPLPTFMLTPALRVPQVLLALNAGDMLQTGEACEITRTFADETGPRYGETGVRTFTGAPFSVLDSQETLDQASWPPAITS
;
A
#
# COMPACT_ATOMS: atom_id res chain seq x y z
N MET A 1 15.36 -58.37 42.92
CA MET A 1 14.75 -57.17 43.56
C MET A 1 15.16 -55.86 42.84
N GLY A 2 15.26 -55.86 41.50
CA GLY A 2 15.85 -54.74 40.72
C GLY A 2 14.94 -54.12 39.66
N GLU A 3 14.12 -54.90 38.97
CA GLU A 3 13.37 -54.41 37.79
C GLU A 3 12.10 -53.61 38.12
N GLY A 4 11.36 -54.01 39.16
CA GLY A 4 10.12 -53.30 39.56
C GLY A 4 10.40 -51.89 40.10
N ARG A 5 11.54 -51.68 40.76
CA ARG A 5 11.96 -50.36 41.28
C ARG A 5 12.33 -49.41 40.14
N TRP A 6 13.00 -49.90 39.11
CA TRP A 6 13.34 -49.09 37.93
C TRP A 6 12.11 -48.68 37.12
N ARG A 7 11.13 -49.59 36.96
CA ARG A 7 9.84 -49.25 36.33
C ARG A 7 9.06 -48.20 37.11
N ALA A 8 9.04 -48.31 38.45
CA ALA A 8 8.38 -47.32 39.30
C ALA A 8 9.06 -45.94 39.22
N VAL A 9 10.40 -45.90 39.16
CA VAL A 9 11.16 -44.65 39.00
C VAL A 9 10.92 -44.02 37.62
N LEU A 10 10.88 -44.83 36.55
CA LEU A 10 10.58 -44.34 35.20
C LEU A 10 9.15 -43.80 35.07
N LEU A 11 8.17 -44.49 35.66
CA LEU A 11 6.78 -44.02 35.71
C LEU A 11 6.63 -42.73 36.53
N ALA A 12 7.32 -42.65 37.66
CA ALA A 12 7.33 -41.44 38.49
C ALA A 12 7.95 -40.26 37.74
N LEU A 13 9.07 -40.49 37.03
CA LEU A 13 9.74 -39.48 36.21
C LEU A 13 8.85 -39.00 35.05
N MET A 14 8.13 -39.91 34.40
CA MET A 14 7.25 -39.55 33.29
C MET A 14 6.04 -38.74 33.78
N MET A 15 5.49 -39.08 34.95
CA MET A 15 4.43 -38.31 35.60
C MET A 15 4.88 -36.92 36.05
N THR A 16 6.12 -36.76 36.55
CA THR A 16 6.64 -35.43 36.87
C THR A 16 6.90 -34.58 35.64
N VAL A 17 7.28 -35.16 34.50
CA VAL A 17 7.40 -34.42 33.24
C VAL A 17 6.04 -33.95 32.70
N LEU A 18 4.97 -34.73 32.90
CA LEU A 18 3.59 -34.36 32.54
C LEU A 18 2.99 -33.27 33.45
N LEU A 19 3.57 -33.06 34.63
CA LEU A 19 3.16 -32.03 35.61
C LEU A 19 3.99 -30.74 35.50
N LEU A 20 4.97 -30.69 34.60
CA LEU A 20 5.65 -29.44 34.28
C LEU A 20 4.61 -28.49 33.65
N PRO A 21 4.47 -27.26 34.14
CA PRO A 21 3.54 -26.30 33.57
C PRO A 21 3.93 -26.08 32.11
N LEU A 22 3.06 -26.52 31.20
CA LEU A 22 3.09 -26.07 29.81
C LEU A 22 3.00 -24.54 29.89
N GLY A 23 3.99 -23.85 29.33
CA GLY A 23 4.13 -22.40 29.45
C GLY A 23 2.79 -21.70 29.23
N SER A 24 2.55 -20.64 30.01
CA SER A 24 1.34 -19.83 29.91
C SER A 24 1.07 -19.46 28.46
N VAL A 25 0.04 -20.07 27.86
CA VAL A 25 -0.52 -19.65 26.59
C VAL A 25 -1.18 -18.30 26.87
N SER A 26 -0.45 -17.21 26.61
CA SER A 26 -1.05 -15.89 26.59
C SER A 26 -1.99 -15.84 25.40
N ALA A 27 -3.28 -15.60 25.64
CA ALA A 27 -4.16 -15.19 24.56
C ALA A 27 -3.60 -13.87 24.00
N GLU A 28 -3.52 -13.77 22.67
CA GLU A 28 -3.16 -12.52 22.00
C GLU A 28 -4.34 -11.57 22.17
N GLU A 29 -4.08 -10.37 22.69
CA GLU A 29 -5.13 -9.36 22.90
C GLU A 29 -5.77 -8.99 21.56
N THR A 30 -7.10 -8.98 21.53
CA THR A 30 -7.87 -8.57 20.36
C THR A 30 -7.70 -7.06 20.09
N MET A 31 -7.96 -6.64 18.86
CA MET A 31 -7.93 -5.21 18.50
C MET A 31 -8.81 -4.37 19.45
N GLU A 32 -10.02 -4.83 19.75
CA GLU A 32 -10.96 -4.10 20.59
C GLU A 32 -10.44 -3.96 22.02
N GLU A 33 -9.80 -4.99 22.57
CA GLU A 33 -9.17 -4.94 23.90
C GLU A 33 -8.00 -3.95 23.93
N ARG A 34 -7.16 -3.93 22.89
CA ARG A 34 -6.03 -3.00 22.78
C ARG A 34 -6.48 -1.55 22.62
N LEU A 35 -7.52 -1.30 21.83
CA LEU A 35 -8.15 0.02 21.74
C LEU A 35 -8.79 0.44 23.07
N ALA A 36 -9.45 -0.49 23.76
CA ALA A 36 -10.09 -0.22 25.05
C ALA A 36 -9.07 0.13 26.15
N ALA A 37 -7.87 -0.44 26.10
CA ALA A 37 -6.76 -0.08 26.99
C ALA A 37 -6.36 1.41 26.84
N GLU A 38 -6.49 1.96 25.64
CA GLU A 38 -6.29 3.39 25.34
C GLU A 38 -7.56 4.24 25.57
N GLY A 39 -8.62 3.66 26.16
CA GLY A 39 -9.90 4.35 26.38
C GLY A 39 -10.71 4.59 25.11
N LEU A 40 -10.41 3.86 24.03
CA LEU A 40 -11.09 3.93 22.75
C LEU A 40 -12.05 2.75 22.57
N THR A 41 -13.20 2.99 21.94
CA THR A 41 -14.18 1.96 21.62
C THR A 41 -14.57 2.06 20.15
N LEU A 42 -14.41 0.96 19.41
CA LEU A 42 -14.89 0.84 18.04
C LEU A 42 -16.40 0.61 18.06
N LEU A 43 -17.16 1.57 17.53
CA LEU A 43 -18.62 1.48 17.44
C LEU A 43 -19.07 0.89 16.11
N ALA A 44 -18.36 1.21 15.03
CA ALA A 44 -18.65 0.69 13.70
C ALA A 44 -17.41 0.71 12.81
N LEU A 45 -17.34 -0.29 11.93
CA LEU A 45 -16.39 -0.36 10.82
C LEU A 45 -17.15 -0.80 9.58
N ARG A 46 -17.07 -0.01 8.51
CA ARG A 46 -17.74 -0.30 7.24
C ARG A 46 -16.79 -0.09 6.08
N ASN A 47 -16.83 -1.00 5.11
CA ASN A 47 -16.06 -0.93 3.89
C ASN A 47 -17.04 -0.72 2.72
N ASP A 48 -16.88 0.36 1.97
CA ASP A 48 -17.65 0.65 0.76
C ASP A 48 -16.73 0.51 -0.46
N THR A 49 -17.15 -0.25 -1.47
CA THR A 49 -16.48 -0.30 -2.77
C THR A 49 -16.92 0.86 -3.65
N ILE A 50 -16.01 1.45 -4.40
CA ILE A 50 -16.23 2.61 -5.25
C ILE A 50 -15.74 2.28 -6.67
N ASP A 51 -16.55 2.67 -7.64
CA ASP A 51 -16.22 2.76 -9.07
C ASP A 51 -16.26 4.26 -9.41
N THR A 52 -15.08 4.87 -9.45
CA THR A 52 -14.83 6.31 -9.53
C THR A 52 -14.91 6.81 -10.97
N ASP A 53 -14.43 6.01 -11.94
CA ASP A 53 -14.46 6.36 -13.37
C ASP A 53 -15.67 5.78 -14.12
N GLN A 54 -16.52 5.02 -13.43
CA GLN A 54 -17.77 4.44 -13.92
C GLN A 54 -17.57 3.44 -15.06
N ASP A 55 -16.44 2.72 -15.06
CA ASP A 55 -16.12 1.71 -16.06
C ASP A 55 -16.71 0.31 -15.74
N GLY A 56 -17.28 0.15 -14.54
CA GLY A 56 -17.91 -1.06 -14.06
C GLY A 56 -17.00 -1.99 -13.27
N ASP A 57 -15.69 -1.72 -13.21
CA ASP A 57 -14.77 -2.33 -12.27
C ASP A 57 -14.70 -1.50 -10.97
N ILE A 58 -14.42 -2.15 -9.84
CA ILE A 58 -14.19 -1.44 -8.57
C ILE A 58 -12.74 -0.95 -8.54
N ASP A 59 -12.54 0.32 -8.24
CA ASP A 59 -11.22 0.95 -8.25
C ASP A 59 -10.76 1.46 -6.88
N ALA A 60 -11.67 1.64 -5.94
CA ALA A 60 -11.33 2.14 -4.62
C ALA A 60 -12.17 1.51 -3.51
N VAL A 61 -11.61 1.53 -2.30
CA VAL A 61 -12.28 1.07 -1.08
C VAL A 61 -12.26 2.20 -0.06
N ARG A 62 -13.44 2.65 0.35
CA ARG A 62 -13.61 3.60 1.44
C ARG A 62 -13.90 2.87 2.74
N VAL A 63 -13.05 3.07 3.71
CA VAL A 63 -13.20 2.53 5.06
C VAL A 63 -13.72 3.64 5.97
N VAL A 64 -14.89 3.42 6.56
CA VAL A 64 -15.54 4.33 7.51
C VAL A 64 -15.46 3.71 8.90
N ILE A 65 -14.88 4.44 9.83
CA ILE A 65 -14.60 4.02 11.19
C ILE A 65 -15.31 4.97 12.12
N VAL A 66 -16.10 4.44 13.05
CA VAL A 66 -16.75 5.21 14.10
C VAL A 66 -16.13 4.82 15.43
N LEU A 67 -15.45 5.76 16.06
CA LEU A 67 -14.82 5.57 17.36
C LEU A 67 -15.50 6.43 18.40
N ASN A 68 -15.53 5.94 19.63
CA ASN A 68 -15.84 6.73 20.81
C ASN A 68 -14.65 6.68 21.78
N SER A 69 -14.47 7.74 22.54
CA SER A 69 -13.46 7.82 23.59
C SER A 69 -14.05 8.36 24.89
N THR A 70 -13.56 7.84 26.00
CA THR A 70 -13.86 8.37 27.34
C THR A 70 -12.92 9.51 27.76
N ALA A 71 -11.84 9.76 27.01
CA ALA A 71 -10.88 10.82 27.32
C ALA A 71 -11.40 12.21 26.90
N THR A 72 -10.92 13.25 27.59
CA THR A 72 -11.30 14.65 27.33
C THR A 72 -10.63 15.24 26.08
N SER A 73 -9.59 14.59 25.56
CA SER A 73 -8.92 14.89 24.30
C SER A 73 -8.22 13.64 23.81
N ASN A 74 -8.28 13.39 22.51
CA ASN A 74 -7.61 12.26 21.85
C ASN A 74 -6.94 12.75 20.58
N GLU A 75 -5.79 12.19 20.30
CA GLU A 75 -5.08 12.32 19.03
C GLU A 75 -4.71 10.92 18.57
N LEU A 76 -5.11 10.58 17.35
CA LEU A 76 -5.01 9.24 16.80
C LEU A 76 -4.53 9.32 15.35
N ILE A 77 -3.61 8.45 14.99
CA ILE A 77 -3.15 8.27 13.61
C ILE A 77 -3.74 6.95 13.11
N VAL A 78 -4.57 7.04 12.08
CA VAL A 78 -5.18 5.89 11.42
C VAL A 78 -4.49 5.66 10.09
N LYS A 79 -4.00 4.44 9.85
CA LYS A 79 -3.36 4.07 8.59
C LYS A 79 -4.13 2.95 7.91
N LEU A 80 -4.53 3.16 6.66
CA LEU A 80 -5.06 2.13 5.79
C LEU A 80 -3.95 1.65 4.86
N ARG A 81 -3.55 0.40 5.04
CA ARG A 81 -2.50 -0.25 4.25
C ARG A 81 -3.13 -1.14 3.21
N GLY A 82 -2.63 -1.08 1.99
CA GLY A 82 -2.97 -2.05 0.96
C GLY A 82 -1.74 -2.74 0.40
N LEU A 83 -1.70 -4.05 0.57
CA LEU A 83 -0.69 -4.93 -0.01
C LEU A 83 -1.24 -5.56 -1.29
N HIS A 84 -0.53 -5.37 -2.39
CA HIS A 84 -0.76 -6.13 -3.62
C HIS A 84 0.58 -6.62 -4.16
N LYS A 85 0.67 -7.94 -4.37
CA LYS A 85 1.93 -8.65 -4.64
C LYS A 85 2.96 -8.33 -3.54
N GLU A 86 4.07 -7.69 -3.89
CA GLU A 86 5.17 -7.34 -2.98
C GLU A 86 5.21 -5.86 -2.61
N ARG A 87 4.23 -5.06 -3.05
CA ARG A 87 4.21 -3.62 -2.80
C ARG A 87 3.07 -3.26 -1.85
N GLU A 88 3.44 -2.53 -0.80
CA GLU A 88 2.52 -1.94 0.17
C GLU A 88 2.41 -0.44 -0.13
N VAL A 89 1.19 0.10 -0.10
CA VAL A 89 0.93 1.54 -0.10
C VAL A 89 0.07 1.93 1.10
N LEU A 90 0.21 3.17 1.54
CA LEU A 90 -0.26 3.66 2.83
C LEU A 90 -1.09 4.93 2.66
N GLU A 91 -2.27 4.94 3.26
CA GLU A 91 -3.09 6.14 3.44
C GLU A 91 -3.10 6.47 4.92
N THR A 92 -2.71 7.70 5.29
CA THR A 92 -2.60 8.12 6.69
C THR A 92 -3.59 9.24 6.96
N GLN A 93 -4.35 9.11 8.04
CA GLN A 93 -5.27 10.13 8.54
C GLN A 93 -4.97 10.39 10.01
N GLU A 94 -4.55 11.62 10.31
CA GLU A 94 -4.38 12.10 11.68
C GLU A 94 -5.69 12.76 12.13
N VAL A 95 -6.16 12.43 13.34
CA VAL A 95 -7.46 12.89 13.86
C VAL A 95 -7.34 13.29 15.32
N ALA A 96 -7.80 14.49 15.63
CA ALA A 96 -8.01 14.94 17.00
C ALA A 96 -9.52 14.97 17.30
N PHE A 97 -9.96 14.42 18.44
CA PHE A 97 -11.39 14.35 18.76
C PHE A 97 -11.71 14.22 20.26
N VAL A 98 -12.96 14.50 20.62
CA VAL A 98 -13.53 14.36 21.97
C VAL A 98 -14.83 13.57 21.87
N GLY A 99 -14.98 12.53 22.69
CA GLY A 99 -16.15 11.64 22.61
C GLY A 99 -16.15 10.83 21.33
N GLN A 100 -17.20 10.96 20.51
CA GLN A 100 -17.38 10.19 19.28
C GLN A 100 -16.83 10.93 18.05
N THR A 101 -16.15 10.19 17.17
CA THR A 101 -15.69 10.69 15.87
C THR A 101 -15.95 9.68 14.75
N ASN A 102 -16.05 10.19 13.53
CA ASN A 102 -16.14 9.42 12.30
C ASN A 102 -14.88 9.68 11.47
N ILE A 103 -14.12 8.65 11.17
CA ILE A 103 -12.89 8.70 10.38
C ILE A 103 -13.19 8.01 9.05
N THR A 104 -12.85 8.66 7.95
CA THR A 104 -12.99 8.09 6.60
C THR A 104 -11.63 8.08 5.95
N VAL A 105 -11.20 6.91 5.50
CA VAL A 105 -9.96 6.73 4.74
C VAL A 105 -10.30 6.02 3.44
N VAL A 106 -9.74 6.48 2.32
CA VAL A 106 -10.00 5.93 0.99
C VAL A 106 -8.71 5.38 0.43
N TYR A 107 -8.76 4.13 -0.01
CA TYR A 107 -7.69 3.43 -0.70
C TYR A 107 -8.01 3.36 -2.20
N ASP A 108 -7.11 3.86 -3.04
CA ASP A 108 -7.20 3.78 -4.49
C ASP A 108 -6.35 2.61 -5.02
N ALA A 109 -6.87 1.85 -5.96
CA ALA A 109 -6.11 0.78 -6.59
C ALA A 109 -5.00 1.37 -7.48
N TRP A 110 -3.80 0.83 -7.32
CA TRP A 110 -2.61 1.22 -8.09
C TRP A 110 -2.19 0.16 -9.12
N SER A 111 -2.77 -1.04 -9.04
CA SER A 111 -2.62 -2.11 -10.02
C SER A 111 -3.89 -2.95 -10.08
N LYS A 112 -4.03 -3.77 -11.12
CA LYS A 112 -5.16 -4.70 -11.25
C LYS A 112 -4.88 -5.99 -10.48
N GLY A 113 -5.85 -6.44 -9.68
CA GLY A 113 -5.84 -7.76 -9.04
C GLY A 113 -6.32 -7.76 -7.59
N GLU A 114 -5.82 -8.70 -6.79
CA GLU A 114 -6.18 -8.86 -5.37
C GLU A 114 -5.39 -7.88 -4.48
N HIS A 115 -6.09 -7.05 -3.72
CA HIS A 115 -5.53 -6.14 -2.73
C HIS A 115 -5.94 -6.58 -1.33
N ASN A 116 -4.95 -6.87 -0.49
CA ASN A 116 -5.15 -7.19 0.92
C ASN A 116 -5.06 -5.90 1.74
N LEU A 117 -6.17 -5.47 2.32
CA LEU A 117 -6.23 -4.24 3.09
C LEU A 117 -6.16 -4.50 4.59
N ARG A 118 -5.52 -3.58 5.32
CA ARG A 118 -5.39 -3.63 6.78
C ARG A 118 -5.46 -2.24 7.35
N LEU A 119 -6.23 -2.10 8.42
CA LEU A 119 -6.37 -0.85 9.16
C LEU A 119 -5.50 -0.90 10.41
N ASP A 120 -4.70 0.13 10.65
CA ASP A 120 -3.86 0.22 11.84
C ASP A 120 -4.09 1.53 12.57
N PHE A 121 -4.04 1.43 13.89
CA PHE A 121 -4.23 2.54 14.82
C PHE A 121 -2.93 2.79 15.55
N PHE A 122 -2.52 4.06 15.61
CA PHE A 122 -1.36 4.53 16.34
C PHE A 122 -1.74 5.73 17.20
N ASP A 123 -1.04 5.92 18.31
CA ASP A 123 -1.21 7.09 19.15
C ASP A 123 -0.60 8.35 18.50
N ALA A 124 -0.67 9.49 19.20
CA ALA A 124 -0.09 10.75 18.75
C ALA A 124 1.44 10.73 18.59
N ASN A 125 2.13 9.82 19.29
CA ASN A 125 3.58 9.65 19.20
C ASN A 125 4.00 8.73 18.05
N GLY A 126 3.03 8.05 17.42
CA GLY A 126 3.26 7.05 16.39
C GLY A 126 3.48 5.63 16.92
N ASP A 127 3.18 5.38 18.20
CA ASP A 127 3.24 4.06 18.81
C ASP A 127 2.02 3.22 18.40
N PHE A 128 2.27 1.95 18.08
CA PHE A 128 1.25 1.06 17.54
C PHE A 128 0.26 0.58 18.61
N ILE A 129 -1.03 0.92 18.42
CA ILE A 129 -2.11 0.55 19.33
C ILE A 129 -2.78 -0.76 18.90
N ALA A 130 -3.23 -0.87 17.65
CA ALA A 130 -4.01 -2.03 17.22
C ALA A 130 -4.04 -2.16 15.69
N SER A 131 -4.39 -3.36 15.21
CA SER A 131 -4.54 -3.65 13.78
C SER A 131 -5.80 -4.45 13.51
N ASN A 132 -6.44 -4.20 12.38
CA ASN A 132 -7.57 -4.95 11.88
C ASN A 132 -7.34 -5.38 10.42
N PRO A 133 -7.25 -6.69 10.14
CA PRO A 133 -7.29 -7.15 8.76
C PRO A 133 -8.68 -6.85 8.17
N LEU A 134 -8.70 -6.32 6.95
CA LEU A 134 -9.93 -6.15 6.17
C LEU A 134 -10.02 -7.30 5.14
N PRO A 135 -11.19 -7.48 4.50
CA PRO A 135 -11.31 -8.42 3.40
C PRO A 135 -10.33 -8.13 2.27
N THR A 136 -10.06 -9.14 1.45
CA THR A 136 -9.35 -8.97 0.18
C THR A 136 -10.32 -8.46 -0.88
N PHE A 137 -9.89 -7.46 -1.65
CA PHE A 137 -10.70 -6.85 -2.71
C PHE A 137 -10.07 -7.11 -4.09
N MET A 138 -10.91 -7.38 -5.09
CA MET A 138 -10.50 -7.41 -6.49
C MET A 138 -10.68 -6.01 -7.06
N LEU A 139 -9.58 -5.35 -7.42
CA LEU A 139 -9.60 -3.95 -7.85
C LEU A 139 -8.95 -3.76 -9.23
N THR A 140 -9.42 -2.76 -9.97
CA THR A 140 -8.83 -2.25 -11.21
C THR A 140 -8.56 -0.74 -11.03
N PRO A 141 -7.37 -0.20 -11.34
CA PRO A 141 -7.11 1.24 -11.17
C PRO A 141 -7.93 2.11 -12.13
N ALA A 142 -8.58 3.15 -11.59
CA ALA A 142 -9.12 4.25 -12.39
C ALA A 142 -8.06 5.32 -12.73
N LEU A 143 -7.05 5.49 -11.86
CA LEU A 143 -5.92 6.37 -12.15
C LEU A 143 -5.05 5.76 -13.25
N ARG A 144 -4.57 6.60 -14.17
CA ARG A 144 -3.63 6.14 -15.20
C ARG A 144 -2.37 5.57 -14.54
N VAL A 145 -2.14 4.28 -14.76
CA VAL A 145 -0.91 3.61 -14.36
C VAL A 145 0.25 4.06 -15.26
N PRO A 146 1.52 3.94 -14.80
CA PRO A 146 2.67 4.38 -15.57
C PRO A 146 2.72 3.79 -16.98
N GLN A 147 2.66 4.66 -17.99
CA GLN A 147 2.78 4.32 -19.41
C GLN A 147 3.78 5.24 -20.10
N VAL A 148 4.57 4.67 -21.00
CA VAL A 148 5.50 5.37 -21.89
C VAL A 148 5.25 4.93 -23.33
N LEU A 149 5.03 5.90 -24.23
CA LEU A 149 4.94 5.67 -25.67
C LEU A 149 5.97 6.55 -26.39
N LEU A 150 6.73 5.93 -27.29
CA LEU A 150 7.60 6.61 -28.26
C LEU A 150 7.09 6.26 -29.66
N ALA A 151 6.69 7.28 -30.41
CA ALA A 151 6.25 7.15 -31.79
C ALA A 151 7.21 7.91 -32.70
N LEU A 152 7.71 7.23 -33.73
CA LEU A 152 8.49 7.84 -34.82
C LEU A 152 7.54 8.13 -35.98
N ASN A 153 7.44 9.40 -36.36
CA ASN A 153 6.76 9.83 -37.57
C ASN A 153 7.82 10.25 -38.60
N ALA A 154 8.05 9.37 -39.58
CA ALA A 154 9.03 9.55 -40.64
C ALA A 154 8.59 8.78 -41.89
N GLY A 155 9.25 9.05 -43.03
CA GLY A 155 9.09 8.24 -44.24
C GLY A 155 9.63 6.81 -44.06
N ASP A 156 9.34 5.94 -45.03
CA ASP A 156 9.80 4.53 -45.03
C ASP A 156 11.33 4.39 -45.02
N MET A 157 12.04 5.43 -45.45
CA MET A 157 13.49 5.54 -45.40
C MET A 157 13.83 6.91 -44.79
N LEU A 158 14.84 6.94 -43.91
CA LEU A 158 15.32 8.16 -43.27
C LEU A 158 16.57 8.67 -43.99
N GLN A 159 16.48 9.85 -44.61
CA GLN A 159 17.61 10.54 -45.21
C GLN A 159 17.91 11.87 -44.48
N THR A 160 19.17 12.32 -44.56
CA THR A 160 19.58 13.62 -44.03
C THR A 160 18.75 14.75 -44.62
N GLY A 161 18.15 15.57 -43.75
CA GLY A 161 17.32 16.70 -44.15
C GLY A 161 15.83 16.38 -44.35
N GLU A 162 15.41 15.13 -44.18
CA GLU A 162 13.99 14.76 -44.21
C GLU A 162 13.31 15.07 -42.86
N ALA A 163 12.04 15.47 -42.94
CA ALA A 163 11.24 15.71 -41.75
C ALA A 163 11.04 14.39 -40.99
N CYS A 164 11.40 14.40 -39.72
CA CYS A 164 11.31 13.26 -38.84
C CYS A 164 10.97 13.77 -37.45
N GLU A 165 9.90 13.23 -36.87
CA GLU A 165 9.39 13.63 -35.57
C GLU A 165 9.35 12.42 -34.64
N ILE A 166 9.89 12.56 -33.42
CA ILE A 166 9.60 11.62 -32.34
C ILE A 166 8.62 12.28 -31.38
N THR A 167 7.43 11.70 -31.28
CA THR A 167 6.44 12.05 -30.27
C THR A 167 6.60 11.13 -29.06
N ARG A 168 6.64 11.74 -27.88
CA ARG A 168 6.73 11.05 -26.60
C ARG A 168 5.48 11.31 -25.78
N THR A 169 4.85 10.26 -25.29
CA THR A 169 3.68 10.37 -24.41
C THR A 169 3.95 9.65 -23.11
N PHE A 170 3.77 10.36 -22.01
CA PHE A 170 3.89 9.84 -20.65
C PHE A 170 2.56 10.00 -19.93
N ALA A 171 2.05 8.92 -19.35
CA ALA A 171 0.88 8.97 -18.49
C ALA A 171 1.22 8.30 -17.15
N ASP A 172 1.02 9.00 -16.06
CA ASP A 172 1.12 8.46 -14.71
C ASP A 172 0.39 9.39 -13.74
N GLU A 173 -0.72 8.91 -13.19
CA GLU A 173 -1.48 9.56 -12.12
C GLU A 173 -1.37 8.78 -10.80
N THR A 174 -1.06 7.49 -10.89
CA THR A 174 -0.92 6.59 -9.74
C THR A 174 0.33 6.90 -8.92
N GLY A 175 1.47 7.15 -9.57
CA GLY A 175 2.72 7.49 -8.89
C GLY A 175 2.59 8.73 -8.00
N PRO A 176 2.15 9.88 -8.54
CA PRO A 176 1.92 11.09 -7.76
C PRO A 176 0.93 10.91 -6.60
N ARG A 177 -0.14 10.11 -6.78
CA ARG A 177 -1.13 9.83 -5.74
C ARG A 177 -0.51 9.19 -4.49
N TYR A 178 0.55 8.40 -4.67
CA TYR A 178 1.25 7.69 -3.61
C TYR A 178 2.63 8.27 -3.27
N GLY A 179 2.97 9.45 -3.79
CA GLY A 179 4.28 10.08 -3.57
C GLY A 179 5.45 9.38 -4.25
N GLU A 180 5.17 8.52 -5.23
CA GLU A 180 6.07 7.55 -5.84
C GLU A 180 6.28 7.89 -7.32
N THR A 181 6.61 9.15 -7.61
CA THR A 181 6.86 9.59 -8.99
C THR A 181 8.15 8.96 -9.51
N GLY A 182 8.03 8.17 -10.58
CA GLY A 182 9.19 7.56 -11.24
C GLY A 182 10.11 8.58 -11.91
N VAL A 183 11.39 8.23 -12.04
CA VAL A 183 12.37 9.01 -12.82
C VAL A 183 12.26 8.63 -14.29
N ARG A 184 12.20 9.64 -15.16
CA ARG A 184 12.18 9.48 -16.62
C ARG A 184 13.57 9.83 -17.13
N THR A 185 14.30 8.86 -17.68
CA THR A 185 15.64 9.10 -18.25
C THR A 185 15.71 8.54 -19.66
N PHE A 186 16.03 9.39 -20.63
CA PHE A 186 16.33 9.00 -21.99
C PHE A 186 17.79 9.30 -22.29
N THR A 187 18.56 8.27 -22.66
CA THR A 187 19.97 8.39 -22.99
C THR A 187 20.20 7.93 -24.42
N GLY A 188 20.60 8.84 -25.30
CA GLY A 188 20.92 8.57 -26.71
C GLY A 188 21.81 9.68 -27.28
N ALA A 189 22.80 9.31 -28.10
CA ALA A 189 23.75 10.29 -28.67
C ALA A 189 23.05 11.25 -29.67
N PRO A 190 23.32 12.57 -29.70
CA PRO A 190 23.96 13.46 -28.74
C PRO A 190 22.90 14.38 -28.08
N PHE A 191 21.79 13.84 -27.59
CA PHE A 191 20.78 14.68 -26.92
C PHE A 191 20.60 14.28 -25.46
N SER A 192 20.67 15.28 -24.59
CA SER A 192 20.02 15.23 -23.28
C SER A 192 18.67 15.90 -23.47
N VAL A 193 17.58 15.15 -23.30
CA VAL A 193 16.23 15.70 -23.45
C VAL A 193 15.68 16.07 -22.09
N LEU A 194 14.99 17.22 -22.02
CA LEU A 194 14.24 17.60 -20.83
C LEU A 194 12.92 16.82 -20.77
N ASP A 195 12.46 16.53 -19.56
CA ASP A 195 11.20 15.83 -19.29
C ASP A 195 9.97 16.57 -19.84
N SER A 196 10.08 17.89 -20.04
CA SER A 196 9.00 18.76 -20.54
C SER A 196 8.89 18.82 -22.06
N GLN A 197 9.86 18.28 -22.79
CA GLN A 197 9.78 18.23 -24.25
C GLN A 197 8.95 16.99 -24.65
N GLU A 198 7.89 17.17 -25.43
CA GLU A 198 7.04 16.06 -25.90
C GLU A 198 7.40 15.65 -27.33
N THR A 199 7.70 16.62 -28.19
CA THR A 199 8.12 16.42 -29.59
C THR A 199 9.62 16.70 -29.76
N LEU A 200 10.29 15.88 -30.58
CA LEU A 200 11.66 16.10 -31.04
C LEU A 200 11.71 16.19 -32.58
N ASP A 201 12.23 17.30 -33.10
CA ASP A 201 12.52 17.49 -34.52
C ASP A 201 13.92 16.97 -34.85
N GLN A 202 13.99 16.03 -35.79
CA GLN A 202 15.23 15.39 -36.25
C GLN A 202 15.67 15.84 -37.65
N ALA A 203 15.01 16.81 -38.27
CA ALA A 203 15.31 17.23 -39.64
C ALA A 203 16.75 17.78 -39.82
N SER A 204 17.40 18.19 -38.72
CA SER A 204 18.78 18.70 -38.72
C SER A 204 19.85 17.63 -38.47
N TRP A 205 19.50 16.34 -38.54
CA TRP A 205 20.40 15.23 -38.19
C TRP A 205 21.08 14.55 -39.41
N PRO A 206 22.33 14.08 -39.27
CA PRO A 206 23.26 14.36 -38.17
C PRO A 206 23.73 15.82 -38.21
N PRO A 207 24.00 16.45 -37.04
CA PRO A 207 24.69 17.73 -37.05
C PRO A 207 26.00 17.52 -37.79
N ALA A 208 26.24 18.32 -38.83
CA ALA A 208 27.51 18.29 -39.52
C ALA A 208 28.61 18.52 -38.49
N ILE A 209 29.46 17.51 -38.27
CA ILE A 209 30.73 17.72 -37.58
C ILE A 209 31.50 18.65 -38.52
N THR A 210 31.55 19.93 -38.17
CA THR A 210 32.47 20.86 -38.82
C THR A 210 33.88 20.41 -38.41
N SER A 211 34.54 19.66 -39.29
CA SER A 211 35.96 19.32 -39.21
C SER A 211 36.84 20.55 -39.44
#